data_AF-A0A061S283-F1
#
_entry.id   AF-A0A061S283-F1
#
_cell.length_a   1.000
_cell.length_b   1.000
_cell.length_c   1.000
_cell.angle_alpha   90.00
_cell.angle_beta   90.00
_cell.angle_gamma   90.00
#
_symmetry.space_group_name_H-M   'P 1'
#
loop_
_entity.id
_entity.type
_entity.pdbx_description
1 polymer ?
#
loop_
_entity_poly.entity_id
_entity_poly.type
_entity_poly.pdbx_seq_one_letter_code
_entity_poly.pdbx_strand_id
1 'polypeptide(L)'
;MSDSSPLLAIRAGALRYGLRMFLQSNGPLRKKVKAENQYEQALLFFPEDAGAGFSEVGALDEAKDALREAVQLPLRHPELFRSGGVLTAPCKGVLLFGPPGTGKTMLARAAAAECGASFLVLSPSTVVSKWMGDGVKYVRAAFSLAHKLAPCCMFVDEVDALLGRRDSSTEHEAVRELKNEFMAQWDGILSGARTSRVMVLAATNRPQDLDEAVLRRFNRRVFCDLPSSAGRAQILEAILRDERLDPGVSLESVAASAEGFTGSDLRRLATAACMRPVREFLRSSGRAASGQRPPRQEAATKEEAPLRP
;
A
#
# COMPACT_ATOMS: atom_id res chain seq x y z
N MET A 1 45.05 29.34 21.44
CA MET A 1 44.20 29.02 22.60
C MET A 1 42.75 29.15 22.16
N SER A 2 41.97 28.15 22.52
CA SER A 2 40.70 27.71 21.92
C SER A 2 39.58 28.74 21.90
N ASP A 3 39.06 28.99 20.70
CA ASP A 3 37.75 29.59 20.47
C ASP A 3 36.70 28.46 20.49
N SER A 4 35.96 28.34 21.60
CA SER A 4 34.93 27.32 21.78
C SER A 4 33.56 27.90 21.46
N SER A 5 33.12 27.72 20.22
CA SER A 5 31.82 28.15 19.70
C SER A 5 30.66 27.60 20.56
N PRO A 6 29.79 28.45 21.15
CA PRO A 6 28.68 28.05 22.02
C PRO A 6 27.44 27.52 21.25
N LEU A 7 27.65 26.95 20.07
CA LEU A 7 26.59 26.64 19.09
C LEU A 7 26.13 25.17 19.06
N LEU A 8 26.70 24.28 19.88
CA LEU A 8 26.40 22.84 19.88
C LEU A 8 25.95 22.27 21.23
N ALA A 9 25.59 23.12 22.20
CA ALA A 9 25.04 22.63 23.47
C ALA A 9 23.51 22.44 23.36
N ILE A 10 23.03 21.23 23.63
CA ILE A 10 21.60 20.92 23.71
C ILE A 10 21.00 21.70 24.88
N ARG A 11 20.31 22.81 24.59
CA ARG A 11 19.69 23.67 25.62
C ARG A 11 18.43 23.00 26.18
N ALA A 12 18.01 23.40 27.37
CA ALA A 12 16.76 22.93 27.98
C ALA A 12 15.53 23.15 27.07
N GLY A 13 15.55 24.20 26.22
CA GLY A 13 14.54 24.41 25.18
C GLY A 13 14.56 23.34 24.07
N ALA A 14 15.74 22.88 23.66
CA ALA A 14 15.92 21.81 22.68
C ALA A 14 15.52 20.44 23.27
N LEU A 15 15.77 20.19 24.55
CA LEU A 15 15.26 19.00 25.25
C LEU A 15 13.75 19.02 25.41
N ARG A 16 13.14 20.17 25.77
CA ARG A 16 11.68 20.32 25.81
C ARG A 16 11.05 20.19 24.42
N TYR A 17 11.71 20.70 23.40
CA TYR A 17 11.33 20.51 22.01
C TYR A 17 11.42 19.03 21.62
N GLY A 18 12.53 18.36 21.90
CA GLY A 18 12.72 16.93 21.68
C GLY A 18 11.69 16.08 22.44
N LEU A 19 11.37 16.44 23.69
CA LEU A 19 10.35 15.78 24.50
C LEU A 19 8.94 16.03 23.94
N ARG A 20 8.64 17.25 23.49
CA ARG A 20 7.37 17.57 22.83
C ARG A 20 7.22 16.80 21.51
N MET A 21 8.30 16.72 20.72
CA MET A 21 8.36 15.94 19.49
C MET A 21 8.20 14.44 19.78
N PHE A 22 8.85 13.93 20.84
CA PHE A 22 8.74 12.53 21.27
C PHE A 22 7.34 12.17 21.78
N LEU A 23 6.70 13.06 22.53
CA LEU A 23 5.31 12.91 23.00
C LEU A 23 4.29 13.07 21.87
N GLN A 24 4.65 13.77 20.78
CA GLN A 24 3.84 13.85 19.56
C GLN A 24 4.06 12.66 18.62
N SER A 25 5.28 12.09 18.58
CA SER A 25 5.61 10.91 17.76
C SER A 25 5.16 9.60 18.38
N ASN A 26 5.24 9.48 19.71
CA ASN A 26 4.60 8.42 20.48
C ASN A 26 3.27 8.93 21.02
N GLY A 27 2.24 9.02 20.17
CA GLY A 27 0.87 9.11 20.66
C GLY A 27 0.45 7.72 21.15
N PRO A 28 0.29 7.47 22.47
CA PRO A 28 -0.32 6.24 22.92
C PRO A 28 -1.84 6.41 22.89
N LEU A 29 -2.49 5.28 22.58
CA LEU A 29 -3.92 5.01 22.60
C LEU A 29 -4.65 5.46 21.32
N ARG A 30 -4.74 4.53 20.35
CA ARG A 30 -5.96 4.36 19.55
C ARG A 30 -7.13 4.59 20.52
N LYS A 31 -7.76 5.77 20.48
CA LYS A 31 -9.07 5.93 21.12
C LYS A 31 -9.89 4.77 20.57
N LYS A 32 -10.48 3.93 21.43
CA LYS A 32 -11.49 2.97 20.97
C LYS A 32 -12.59 3.80 20.33
N VAL A 33 -12.49 4.04 19.03
CA VAL A 33 -13.50 4.75 18.26
C VAL A 33 -14.71 3.83 18.31
N LYS A 34 -15.73 4.25 19.04
CA LYS A 34 -17.02 3.56 19.02
C LYS A 34 -17.62 3.84 17.65
N ALA A 35 -17.72 2.81 16.83
CA ALA A 35 -18.50 2.92 15.62
C ALA A 35 -19.97 3.15 15.98
N GLU A 36 -20.58 4.13 15.32
CA GLU A 36 -21.97 4.51 15.55
C GLU A 36 -22.96 3.66 14.73
N ASN A 37 -22.47 2.99 13.69
CA ASN A 37 -23.29 2.14 12.84
C ASN A 37 -22.52 0.92 12.34
N GLN A 38 -23.26 -0.04 11.76
CA GLN A 38 -22.71 -1.30 11.23
C GLN A 38 -21.68 -1.08 10.11
N TYR A 39 -21.79 0.02 9.36
CA TYR A 39 -20.87 0.35 8.27
C TYR A 39 -19.50 0.82 8.80
N GLU A 40 -19.49 1.65 9.86
CA GLU A 40 -18.28 2.04 10.58
C GLU A 40 -17.63 0.84 11.27
N GLN A 41 -18.42 -0.09 11.84
CA GLN A 41 -17.88 -1.33 12.43
C GLN A 41 -17.18 -2.21 11.38
N ALA A 42 -17.78 -2.35 10.19
CA ALA A 42 -17.18 -3.11 9.09
C ALA A 42 -15.85 -2.50 8.61
N LEU A 43 -15.73 -1.17 8.64
CA LEU A 43 -14.49 -0.45 8.32
C LEU A 43 -13.42 -0.55 9.42
N LEU A 44 -13.84 -0.57 10.68
CA LEU A 44 -12.94 -0.73 11.84
C LEU A 44 -12.34 -2.14 11.97
N PHE A 45 -12.96 -3.16 11.35
CA PHE A 45 -12.49 -4.55 11.41
C PHE A 45 -11.30 -4.82 10.46
N PHE A 46 -10.98 -3.87 9.58
CA PHE A 46 -9.78 -3.90 8.74
C PHE A 46 -8.83 -2.75 9.12
N PRO A 47 -8.27 -2.69 10.35
CA PRO A 47 -7.06 -1.95 10.52
C PRO A 47 -5.98 -2.82 9.90
N GLU A 48 -5.80 -2.73 8.57
CA GLU A 48 -4.45 -2.95 8.09
C GLU A 48 -3.64 -1.89 8.83
N ASP A 49 -2.82 -2.32 9.79
CA ASP A 49 -1.82 -1.45 10.37
C ASP A 49 -1.16 -0.72 9.20
N ALA A 50 -0.88 0.57 9.34
CA ALA A 50 -0.23 1.35 8.28
C ALA A 50 1.11 0.71 7.84
N GLY A 51 1.54 -0.38 8.49
CA GLY A 51 2.68 -1.18 8.08
C GLY A 51 3.94 -0.41 8.35
N ALA A 52 4.99 -0.73 7.61
CA ALA A 52 6.22 0.02 7.68
C ALA A 52 6.17 1.28 6.80
N GLY A 53 7.02 2.24 7.18
CA GLY A 53 7.20 3.50 6.46
C GLY A 53 7.87 3.35 5.10
N PHE A 54 8.46 4.45 4.60
CA PHE A 54 9.04 4.48 3.24
C PHE A 54 10.21 3.50 3.04
N SER A 55 10.77 2.94 4.11
CA SER A 55 11.84 1.92 4.08
C SER A 55 11.42 0.58 3.46
N GLU A 56 10.13 0.27 3.40
CA GLU A 56 9.64 -0.95 2.74
C GLU A 56 9.26 -0.76 1.27
N VAL A 57 9.17 0.49 0.81
CA VAL A 57 8.93 0.80 -0.60
C VAL A 57 10.29 0.93 -1.28
N GLY A 58 10.73 -0.08 -2.02
CA GLY A 58 11.90 0.04 -2.90
C GLY A 58 11.61 1.00 -4.05
N ALA A 59 12.57 1.85 -4.42
CA ALA A 59 12.46 2.84 -5.51
C ALA A 59 11.45 3.99 -5.28
N LEU A 60 11.13 4.72 -6.36
CA LEU A 60 10.15 5.83 -6.43
C LEU A 60 10.50 7.05 -5.58
N ASP A 61 11.76 7.46 -5.55
CA ASP A 61 12.23 8.56 -4.68
C ASP A 61 11.50 9.88 -4.96
N GLU A 62 11.28 10.23 -6.23
CA GLU A 62 10.52 11.42 -6.61
C GLU A 62 9.07 11.39 -6.12
N ALA A 63 8.42 10.22 -6.18
CA ALA A 63 7.05 10.04 -5.70
C ALA A 63 6.98 10.07 -4.17
N LYS A 64 7.99 9.52 -3.48
CA LYS A 64 8.14 9.62 -2.02
C LYS A 64 8.31 11.08 -1.60
N ASP A 65 9.17 11.83 -2.27
CA ASP A 65 9.40 13.24 -1.96
C ASP A 65 8.14 14.08 -2.20
N ALA A 66 7.46 13.87 -3.33
CA ALA A 66 6.18 14.53 -3.60
C ALA A 66 5.12 14.22 -2.53
N LEU A 67 5.08 13.00 -2.00
CA LEU A 67 4.18 12.63 -0.90
C LEU A 67 4.62 13.16 0.46
N ARG A 68 5.93 13.26 0.73
CA ARG A 68 6.42 13.94 1.94
C ARG A 68 5.97 15.40 1.95
N GLU A 69 6.10 16.09 0.83
CA GLU A 69 5.64 17.48 0.71
C GLU A 69 4.12 17.61 0.81
N ALA A 70 3.39 16.76 0.10
CA ALA A 70 1.94 16.87 0.00
C ALA A 70 1.21 16.37 1.26
N VAL A 71 1.75 15.35 1.94
CA VAL A 71 1.10 14.65 3.05
C VAL A 71 1.77 14.97 4.39
N GLN A 72 3.09 14.81 4.47
CA GLN A 72 3.83 14.85 5.73
C GLN A 72 3.97 16.27 6.28
N LEU A 73 4.33 17.24 5.43
CA LEU A 73 4.51 18.63 5.87
C LEU A 73 3.22 19.25 6.44
N PRO A 74 2.05 19.14 5.78
CA PRO A 74 0.79 19.64 6.34
C PRO A 74 0.37 19.01 7.67
N LEU A 75 0.64 17.70 7.84
CA LEU A 75 0.24 16.97 9.03
C LEU A 75 1.17 17.23 10.21
N ARG A 76 2.48 17.36 9.96
CA ARG A 76 3.50 17.61 11.01
C ARG A 76 3.63 19.08 11.40
N HIS A 77 3.48 19.99 10.44
CA HIS A 77 3.72 21.42 10.63
C HIS A 77 2.50 22.30 10.30
N PRO A 78 1.32 22.04 10.88
CA PRO A 78 0.10 22.77 10.54
C PRO A 78 0.22 24.29 10.78
N GLU A 79 1.10 24.75 11.67
CA GLU A 79 1.41 26.16 11.93
C GLU A 79 1.96 26.92 10.73
N LEU A 80 2.76 26.26 9.88
CA LEU A 80 3.34 26.87 8.67
C LEU A 80 2.27 27.17 7.63
N PHE A 81 1.23 26.33 7.58
CA PHE A 81 0.13 26.44 6.61
C PHE A 81 -1.07 27.25 7.15
N ARG A 82 -1.08 27.62 8.44
CA ARG A 82 -2.11 28.50 9.04
C ARG A 82 -1.86 29.99 8.77
N SER A 83 -0.59 30.36 8.58
CA SER A 83 -0.12 31.75 8.52
C SER A 83 0.15 32.22 7.09
N GLY A 84 0.41 31.28 6.17
CA GLY A 84 0.61 31.60 4.77
C GLY A 84 -0.71 31.81 4.02
N GLY A 85 -0.66 32.58 2.94
CA GLY A 85 -1.83 32.92 2.12
C GLY A 85 -2.47 31.72 1.41
N VAL A 86 -3.45 31.98 0.54
CA VAL A 86 -4.21 30.94 -0.21
C VAL A 86 -3.30 29.95 -0.96
N LEU A 87 -2.10 30.38 -1.37
CA LEU A 87 -1.11 29.57 -2.09
C LEU A 87 -0.40 28.50 -1.24
N THR A 88 -0.42 28.62 0.09
CA THR A 88 0.12 27.62 1.01
C THR A 88 -1.00 26.87 1.71
N ALA A 89 -2.18 26.76 1.11
CA ALA A 89 -3.22 25.89 1.64
C ALA A 89 -2.74 24.44 1.54
N PRO A 90 -2.88 23.63 2.61
CA PRO A 90 -2.42 22.25 2.59
C PRO A 90 -3.22 21.44 1.57
N CYS A 91 -2.53 20.63 0.77
CA CYS A 91 -3.17 19.76 -0.21
C CYS A 91 -4.06 18.75 0.51
N LYS A 92 -5.34 18.70 0.14
CA LYS A 92 -6.32 17.76 0.72
C LYS A 92 -6.65 16.60 -0.21
N GLY A 93 -6.09 16.59 -1.42
CA GLY A 93 -6.32 15.57 -2.45
C GLY A 93 -5.06 15.26 -3.26
N VAL A 94 -4.54 14.04 -3.17
CA VAL A 94 -3.42 13.58 -4.02
C VAL A 94 -3.84 12.39 -4.87
N LEU A 95 -3.57 12.46 -6.17
CA LEU A 95 -3.77 11.36 -7.10
C LEU A 95 -2.45 10.69 -7.44
N LEU A 96 -2.33 9.40 -7.14
CA LEU A 96 -1.28 8.51 -7.60
C LEU A 96 -1.72 7.86 -8.92
N PHE A 97 -0.91 7.96 -9.96
CA PHE A 97 -1.23 7.35 -11.25
C PHE A 97 0.00 6.74 -11.90
N GLY A 98 -0.21 5.70 -12.72
CA GLY A 98 0.86 5.02 -13.44
C GLY A 98 0.53 3.56 -13.70
N PRO A 99 1.45 2.79 -14.32
CA PRO A 99 1.23 1.39 -14.69
C PRO A 99 0.79 0.52 -13.48
N PRO A 100 0.00 -0.54 -13.70
CA PRO A 100 -0.33 -1.47 -12.64
C PRO A 100 0.94 -2.15 -12.10
N GLY A 101 0.97 -2.47 -10.81
CA GLY A 101 2.10 -3.17 -10.19
C GLY A 101 3.31 -2.30 -9.79
N THR A 102 3.23 -0.98 -9.94
CA THR A 102 4.26 -0.03 -9.44
C THR A 102 4.16 0.29 -7.95
N GLY A 103 3.24 -0.36 -7.22
CA GLY A 103 3.18 -0.21 -5.76
C GLY A 103 2.46 1.05 -5.24
N LYS A 104 1.55 1.65 -6.03
CA LYS A 104 0.76 2.84 -5.62
C LYS A 104 0.08 2.68 -4.25
N THR A 105 -0.60 1.56 -4.02
CA THR A 105 -1.28 1.24 -2.75
C THR A 105 -0.29 1.10 -1.60
N MET A 106 0.88 0.50 -1.84
CA MET A 106 1.94 0.36 -0.85
C MET A 106 2.58 1.71 -0.52
N LEU A 107 2.80 2.56 -1.52
CA LEU A 107 3.34 3.91 -1.37
C LEU A 107 2.39 4.81 -0.54
N ALA A 108 1.09 4.77 -0.81
CA ALA A 108 0.09 5.50 -0.05
C ALA A 108 0.05 5.05 1.42
N ARG A 109 0.12 3.74 1.65
CA ARG A 109 0.16 3.16 2.99
C ARG A 109 1.41 3.59 3.77
N ALA A 110 2.58 3.49 3.14
CA ALA A 110 3.86 3.93 3.71
C ALA A 110 3.86 5.43 4.05
N ALA A 111 3.27 6.27 3.19
CA ALA A 111 3.14 7.70 3.46
C ALA A 111 2.27 7.99 4.69
N ALA A 112 1.17 7.27 4.88
CA ALA A 112 0.33 7.40 6.06
C ALA A 112 1.05 6.96 7.34
N ALA A 113 1.80 5.84 7.28
CA ALA A 113 2.59 5.31 8.39
C ALA A 113 3.66 6.31 8.87
N GLU A 114 4.40 6.90 7.93
CA GLU A 114 5.44 7.93 8.20
C GLU A 114 4.88 9.18 8.86
N CYS A 115 3.60 9.47 8.63
CA CYS A 115 2.91 10.61 9.23
C CYS A 115 2.28 10.28 10.59
N GLY A 116 2.29 9.02 11.01
CA GLY A 116 1.54 8.56 12.19
C GLY A 116 0.02 8.76 12.03
N ALA A 117 -0.47 8.77 10.79
CA ALA A 117 -1.88 8.97 10.48
C ALA A 117 -2.61 7.63 10.37
N SER A 118 -3.88 7.60 10.76
CA SER A 118 -4.75 6.45 10.51
C SER A 118 -4.88 6.23 9.00
N PHE A 119 -4.88 4.98 8.53
CA PHE A 119 -5.05 4.65 7.12
C PHE A 119 -6.39 3.97 6.91
N LEU A 120 -7.27 4.58 6.13
CA LEU A 120 -8.61 4.06 5.82
C LEU A 120 -8.70 3.75 4.34
N VAL A 121 -8.84 2.48 3.97
CA VAL A 121 -8.95 2.06 2.56
C VAL A 121 -10.42 2.00 2.16
N LEU A 122 -10.75 2.68 1.06
CA LEU A 122 -12.04 2.61 0.39
C LEU A 122 -11.83 1.97 -0.98
N SER A 123 -12.27 0.73 -1.15
CA SER A 123 -12.22 0.03 -2.44
C SER A 123 -13.60 0.02 -3.10
N PRO A 124 -13.76 0.53 -4.33
CA PRO A 124 -15.04 0.56 -5.05
C PRO A 124 -15.69 -0.82 -5.18
N SER A 125 -14.88 -1.87 -5.36
CA SER A 125 -15.35 -3.25 -5.43
C SER A 125 -16.00 -3.73 -4.13
N THR A 126 -15.52 -3.23 -2.98
CA THR A 126 -16.09 -3.54 -1.66
C THR A 126 -17.42 -2.82 -1.44
N VAL A 127 -17.55 -1.60 -1.96
CA VAL A 127 -18.79 -0.81 -1.89
C VAL A 127 -19.92 -1.50 -2.66
N VAL A 128 -19.64 -1.93 -3.89
CA VAL A 128 -20.64 -2.49 -4.80
C VAL A 128 -21.05 -3.92 -4.40
N SER A 129 -20.10 -4.75 -3.95
CA SER A 129 -20.36 -6.17 -3.67
C SER A 129 -21.02 -6.45 -2.32
N LYS A 130 -20.57 -5.80 -1.24
CA LYS A 130 -21.07 -6.07 0.12
C LYS A 130 -22.34 -5.28 0.48
N TRP A 131 -22.62 -4.21 -0.25
CA TRP A 131 -23.66 -3.24 0.11
C TRP A 131 -24.55 -2.91 -1.09
N MET A 132 -25.05 -3.94 -1.78
CA MET A 132 -26.03 -3.78 -2.86
C MET A 132 -27.21 -2.91 -2.39
N GLY A 133 -27.29 -1.67 -2.91
CA GLY A 133 -28.33 -0.69 -2.57
C GLY A 133 -28.01 0.28 -1.42
N ASP A 134 -26.90 0.09 -0.69
CA ASP A 134 -26.55 0.89 0.50
C ASP A 134 -25.20 1.62 0.37
N GLY A 135 -24.59 1.64 -0.82
CA GLY A 135 -23.27 2.25 -1.05
C GLY A 135 -23.16 3.70 -0.58
N VAL A 136 -24.23 4.50 -0.74
CA VAL A 136 -24.29 5.91 -0.28
C VAL A 136 -24.09 6.00 1.25
N LYS A 137 -24.74 5.13 2.03
CA LYS A 137 -24.59 5.08 3.49
C LYS A 137 -23.18 4.67 3.88
N TYR A 138 -22.60 3.73 3.15
CA TYR A 138 -21.22 3.28 3.37
C TYR A 138 -20.20 4.40 3.13
N VAL A 139 -20.34 5.18 2.06
CA VAL A 139 -19.49 6.34 1.79
C VAL A 139 -19.61 7.38 2.91
N ARG A 140 -20.83 7.72 3.34
CA ARG A 140 -21.06 8.61 4.50
C ARG A 140 -20.37 8.10 5.77
N ALA A 141 -20.51 6.81 6.06
CA ALA A 141 -19.88 6.19 7.21
C ALA A 141 -18.34 6.22 7.11
N ALA A 142 -17.78 6.01 5.91
CA ALA A 142 -16.33 6.07 5.70
C ALA A 142 -15.77 7.47 5.98
N PHE A 143 -16.44 8.52 5.49
CA PHE A 143 -16.04 9.91 5.76
C PHE A 143 -16.23 10.30 7.23
N SER A 144 -17.35 9.91 7.85
CA SER A 144 -17.58 10.05 9.30
C SER A 144 -16.47 9.39 10.11
N LEU A 145 -16.11 8.15 9.78
CA LEU A 145 -15.05 7.41 10.46
C LEU A 145 -13.69 8.07 10.26
N ALA A 146 -13.36 8.54 9.06
CA ALA A 146 -12.12 9.25 8.79
C ALA A 146 -11.98 10.53 9.64
N HIS A 147 -13.08 11.26 9.85
CA HIS A 147 -13.11 12.40 10.77
C HIS A 147 -12.85 12.00 12.22
N LYS A 148 -13.42 10.88 12.68
CA LYS A 148 -13.20 10.35 14.04
C LYS A 148 -11.77 9.83 14.25
N LEU A 149 -11.14 9.34 13.18
CA LEU A 149 -9.77 8.81 13.16
C LEU A 149 -8.69 9.87 12.88
N ALA A 150 -9.06 11.15 12.74
CA ALA A 150 -8.14 12.22 12.41
C ALA A 150 -6.97 12.32 13.43
N PRO A 151 -5.69 12.44 12.98
CA PRO A 151 -5.24 12.56 11.59
C PRO A 151 -5.42 11.27 10.80
N CYS A 152 -6.06 11.35 9.63
CA CYS A 152 -6.45 10.19 8.84
C CYS A 152 -6.15 10.43 7.36
N CYS A 153 -5.57 9.41 6.73
CA CYS A 153 -5.38 9.30 5.30
C CYS A 153 -6.42 8.31 4.76
N MET A 154 -7.42 8.82 4.04
CA MET A 154 -8.37 7.99 3.32
C MET A 154 -7.80 7.66 1.93
N PHE A 155 -7.58 6.39 1.64
CA PHE A 155 -7.06 5.91 0.37
C PHE A 155 -8.15 5.28 -0.48
N VAL A 156 -8.35 5.79 -1.69
CA VAL A 156 -9.30 5.25 -2.68
C VAL A 156 -8.54 4.55 -3.78
N ASP A 157 -8.57 3.22 -3.79
CA ASP A 157 -7.97 2.44 -4.88
C ASP A 157 -8.91 2.35 -6.08
N GLU A 158 -8.36 2.20 -7.27
CA GLU A 158 -9.12 2.11 -8.54
C GLU A 158 -10.16 3.24 -8.66
N VAL A 159 -9.74 4.48 -8.39
CA VAL A 159 -10.68 5.62 -8.30
C VAL A 159 -11.46 5.86 -9.60
N ASP A 160 -10.94 5.43 -10.75
CA ASP A 160 -11.64 5.42 -12.04
C ASP A 160 -12.89 4.52 -12.07
N ALA A 161 -12.93 3.47 -11.24
CA ALA A 161 -14.11 2.62 -11.11
C ALA A 161 -15.28 3.35 -10.41
N LEU A 162 -14.97 4.31 -9.52
CA LEU A 162 -15.94 5.10 -8.76
C LEU A 162 -16.25 6.46 -9.41
N LEU A 163 -15.22 7.13 -9.94
CA LEU A 163 -15.24 8.53 -10.35
C LEU A 163 -14.90 8.72 -11.85
N GLY A 164 -14.91 7.65 -12.63
CA GLY A 164 -14.65 7.69 -14.06
C GLY A 164 -15.69 8.50 -14.86
N ARG A 165 -15.31 8.87 -16.08
CA ARG A 165 -16.16 9.31 -17.18
C ARG A 165 -16.87 8.07 -17.71
N ARG A 166 -18.16 7.92 -17.44
CA ARG A 166 -18.98 6.89 -18.07
C ARG A 166 -20.13 7.58 -18.79
N ASP A 167 -20.32 7.20 -20.04
CA ASP A 167 -21.35 7.78 -20.90
C ASP A 167 -22.75 7.41 -20.40
N SER A 168 -23.64 8.39 -20.46
CA SER A 168 -24.96 8.44 -19.82
C SER A 168 -25.95 7.36 -20.23
N SER A 169 -25.62 6.50 -21.20
CA SER A 169 -26.53 5.47 -21.74
C SER A 169 -26.51 4.15 -20.98
N THR A 170 -25.51 3.90 -20.13
CA THR A 170 -25.30 2.59 -19.48
C THR A 170 -24.94 2.71 -17.99
N GLU A 171 -25.03 3.90 -17.41
CA GLU A 171 -24.81 4.08 -15.98
C GLU A 171 -26.00 3.54 -15.18
N HIS A 172 -25.72 2.59 -14.29
CA HIS A 172 -26.65 2.27 -13.20
C HIS A 172 -26.81 3.50 -12.30
N GLU A 173 -28.05 3.97 -12.14
CA GLU A 173 -28.43 5.12 -11.30
C GLU A 173 -27.74 5.12 -9.93
N ALA A 174 -27.63 3.93 -9.31
CA ALA A 174 -26.95 3.72 -8.03
C ALA A 174 -25.47 4.14 -8.01
N VAL A 175 -24.73 3.97 -9.12
CA VAL A 175 -23.32 4.38 -9.21
C VAL A 175 -23.21 5.90 -9.31
N ARG A 176 -24.16 6.55 -10.00
CA ARG A 176 -24.20 8.00 -10.12
C ARG A 176 -24.52 8.66 -8.78
N GLU A 177 -25.48 8.13 -8.02
CA GLU A 177 -25.76 8.59 -6.65
C GLU A 177 -24.55 8.43 -5.73
N LEU A 178 -23.85 7.29 -5.83
CA LEU A 178 -22.64 7.04 -5.06
C LEU A 178 -21.52 8.05 -5.38
N LYS A 179 -21.29 8.34 -6.65
CA LYS A 179 -20.34 9.37 -7.11
C LYS A 179 -20.71 10.74 -6.55
N ASN A 180 -21.97 11.13 -6.65
CA ASN A 180 -22.44 12.42 -6.13
C ASN A 180 -22.24 12.54 -4.62
N GLU A 181 -22.57 11.48 -3.86
CA GLU A 181 -22.37 11.46 -2.42
C GLU A 181 -20.88 11.55 -2.06
N PHE A 182 -20.01 10.78 -2.72
CA PHE A 182 -18.57 10.84 -2.48
C PHE A 182 -18.02 12.26 -2.71
N MET A 183 -18.44 12.90 -3.80
CA MET A 183 -18.02 14.26 -4.13
C MET A 183 -18.53 15.29 -3.11
N ALA A 184 -19.78 15.15 -2.64
CA ALA A 184 -20.34 16.01 -1.61
C ALA A 184 -19.60 15.88 -0.27
N GLN A 185 -19.29 14.66 0.16
CA GLN A 185 -18.52 14.41 1.40
C GLN A 185 -17.09 14.93 1.28
N TRP A 186 -16.45 14.74 0.14
CA TRP A 186 -15.10 15.26 -0.10
C TRP A 186 -15.08 16.78 -0.13
N ASP A 187 -16.06 17.43 -0.76
CA ASP A 187 -16.23 18.88 -0.70
C ASP A 187 -16.45 19.35 0.74
N GLY A 188 -17.12 18.56 1.58
CA GLY A 188 -17.21 18.77 3.03
C GLY A 188 -15.84 18.77 3.74
N ILE A 189 -14.92 17.88 3.35
CA ILE A 189 -13.53 17.92 3.87
C ILE A 189 -12.79 19.16 3.38
N LEU A 190 -12.98 19.53 2.10
CA LEU A 190 -12.30 20.66 1.47
C LEU A 190 -12.75 21.99 2.08
N SER A 191 -14.07 22.18 2.21
CA SER A 191 -14.75 23.37 2.74
C SER A 191 -14.81 23.44 4.26
N GLY A 192 -14.74 22.29 4.94
CA GLY A 192 -14.69 22.20 6.39
C GLY A 192 -13.54 23.02 6.96
N ALA A 193 -13.73 23.50 8.19
CA ALA A 193 -12.78 24.33 8.92
C ALA A 193 -11.34 23.85 8.71
N ARG A 194 -10.38 24.80 8.66
CA ARG A 194 -8.91 24.58 8.52
C ARG A 194 -8.29 23.59 9.53
N THR A 195 -9.11 22.94 10.34
CA THR A 195 -8.82 21.95 11.37
C THR A 195 -9.08 20.50 10.93
N SER A 196 -9.74 20.23 9.79
CA SER A 196 -9.91 18.85 9.32
C SER A 196 -8.56 18.26 8.91
N ARG A 197 -8.04 17.31 9.71
CA ARG A 197 -6.78 16.58 9.45
C ARG A 197 -7.03 15.29 8.65
N VAL A 198 -7.99 15.34 7.72
CA VAL A 198 -8.32 14.24 6.84
C VAL A 198 -7.80 14.57 5.45
N MET A 199 -7.03 13.64 4.89
CA MET A 199 -6.50 13.74 3.54
C MET A 199 -7.04 12.61 2.67
N VAL A 200 -7.38 12.92 1.42
CA VAL A 200 -7.78 11.91 0.45
C VAL A 200 -6.60 11.63 -0.48
N LEU A 201 -6.12 10.39 -0.46
CA LEU A 201 -5.22 9.83 -1.46
C LEU A 201 -6.06 8.95 -2.40
N ALA A 202 -5.78 8.97 -3.69
CA ALA A 202 -6.42 8.06 -4.63
C ALA A 202 -5.39 7.45 -5.58
N ALA A 203 -5.64 6.22 -6.05
CA ALA A 203 -4.82 5.56 -7.04
C ALA A 203 -5.63 5.17 -8.27
N THR A 204 -5.04 5.34 -9.46
CA THR A 204 -5.61 4.85 -10.72
C THR A 204 -4.52 4.34 -11.65
N ASN A 205 -4.87 3.36 -12.49
CA ASN A 205 -4.05 2.94 -13.62
C ASN A 205 -4.47 3.63 -14.93
N ARG A 206 -5.58 4.37 -14.91
CA ARG A 206 -6.23 4.96 -16.08
C ARG A 206 -6.64 6.42 -15.80
N PRO A 207 -5.67 7.33 -15.61
CA PRO A 207 -5.97 8.73 -15.29
C PRO A 207 -6.82 9.42 -16.36
N GLN A 208 -6.75 8.98 -17.63
CA GLN A 208 -7.56 9.49 -18.73
C GLN A 208 -9.06 9.20 -18.57
N ASP A 209 -9.41 8.13 -17.85
CA ASP A 209 -10.78 7.72 -17.62
C ASP A 209 -11.44 8.59 -16.53
N LEU A 210 -10.70 9.44 -15.81
CA LEU A 210 -11.26 10.32 -14.77
C LEU A 210 -11.88 11.59 -15.34
N ASP A 211 -13.00 12.00 -14.74
CA ASP A 211 -13.68 13.25 -15.05
C ASP A 211 -12.83 14.48 -14.63
N GLU A 212 -12.94 15.57 -15.38
CA GLU A 212 -12.24 16.81 -15.09
C GLU A 212 -12.64 17.39 -13.73
N ALA A 213 -13.91 17.26 -13.34
CA ALA A 213 -14.39 17.70 -12.02
C ALA A 213 -13.66 17.00 -10.86
N VAL A 214 -13.29 15.73 -11.05
CA VAL A 214 -12.56 14.91 -10.08
C VAL A 214 -11.08 15.28 -10.09
N LEU A 215 -10.51 15.42 -11.28
CA LEU A 215 -9.11 15.83 -11.49
C LEU A 215 -8.80 17.22 -10.91
N ARG A 216 -9.78 18.12 -10.83
CA ARG A 216 -9.63 19.45 -10.18
C ARG A 216 -9.54 19.37 -8.65
N ARG A 217 -10.08 18.33 -8.02
CA ARG A 217 -10.01 18.10 -6.56
C ARG A 217 -8.71 17.44 -6.12
N PHE A 218 -8.07 16.70 -7.03
CA PHE A 218 -6.71 16.22 -6.88
C PHE A 218 -5.71 17.29 -7.31
N ASN A 219 -5.44 18.24 -6.40
CA ASN A 219 -4.55 19.37 -6.65
C ASN A 219 -3.08 18.95 -6.79
N ARG A 220 -2.69 17.80 -6.22
CA ARG A 220 -1.39 17.16 -6.48
C ARG A 220 -1.59 15.85 -7.23
N ARG A 221 -0.81 15.66 -8.29
CA ARG A 221 -0.76 14.42 -9.07
C ARG A 221 0.67 13.91 -9.05
N VAL A 222 0.84 12.65 -8.70
CA VAL A 222 2.13 11.99 -8.57
C VAL A 222 2.15 10.80 -9.52
N PHE A 223 3.11 10.82 -10.43
CA PHE A 223 3.33 9.74 -11.37
C PHE A 223 4.21 8.67 -10.71
N CYS A 224 3.70 7.45 -10.65
CA CYS A 224 4.44 6.28 -10.17
C CYS A 224 4.95 5.49 -11.38
N ASP A 225 6.14 5.87 -11.84
CA ASP A 225 6.79 5.28 -13.01
C ASP A 225 7.36 3.89 -12.73
N LEU A 226 7.86 3.23 -13.79
CA LEU A 226 8.64 2.01 -13.69
C LEU A 226 9.94 2.25 -12.90
N PRO A 227 10.36 1.29 -12.07
CA PRO A 227 11.58 1.43 -11.28
C PRO A 227 12.83 1.40 -12.17
N SER A 228 13.80 2.25 -11.82
CA SER A 228 15.16 2.23 -12.38
C SER A 228 15.89 0.92 -12.04
N SER A 229 17.04 0.64 -12.66
CA SER A 229 17.84 -0.56 -12.35
C SER A 229 18.17 -0.66 -10.85
N ALA A 230 18.63 0.45 -10.25
CA ALA A 230 18.89 0.52 -8.81
C ALA A 230 17.60 0.31 -7.99
N GLY A 231 16.49 0.90 -8.44
CA GLY A 231 15.18 0.70 -7.80
C GLY A 231 14.72 -0.75 -7.84
N ARG A 232 14.93 -1.47 -8.95
CA ARG A 232 14.61 -2.89 -9.08
C ARG A 232 15.44 -3.75 -8.14
N ALA A 233 16.72 -3.44 -7.95
CA ALA A 233 17.57 -4.12 -6.97
C ALA A 233 17.02 -3.96 -5.55
N GLN A 234 16.66 -2.73 -5.14
CA GLN A 234 16.04 -2.47 -3.83
C GLN A 234 14.70 -3.21 -3.66
N ILE A 235 13.89 -3.29 -4.72
CA ILE A 235 12.62 -4.03 -4.69
C ILE A 235 12.88 -5.53 -4.52
N LEU A 236 13.89 -6.08 -5.21
CA LEU A 236 14.28 -7.49 -5.07
C LEU A 236 14.80 -7.78 -3.66
N GLU A 237 15.62 -6.90 -3.09
CA GLU A 237 16.07 -7.00 -1.69
C GLU A 237 14.90 -7.02 -0.71
N ALA A 238 13.90 -6.15 -0.91
CA ALA A 238 12.72 -6.11 -0.07
C ALA A 238 11.86 -7.38 -0.22
N ILE A 239 11.73 -7.93 -1.43
CA ILE A 239 10.95 -9.15 -1.71
C ILE A 239 11.65 -10.40 -1.13
N LEU A 240 12.98 -10.47 -1.24
CA LEU A 240 13.78 -11.64 -0.87
C LEU A 240 14.38 -11.53 0.55
N ARG A 241 14.00 -10.52 1.33
CA ARG A 241 14.54 -10.24 2.67
C ARG A 241 14.51 -11.46 3.61
N ASP A 242 13.43 -12.23 3.55
CA ASP A 242 13.22 -13.40 4.41
C ASP A 242 13.64 -14.73 3.75
N GLU A 243 14.14 -14.66 2.51
CA GLU A 243 14.54 -15.84 1.73
C GLU A 243 16.03 -16.13 1.87
N ARG A 244 16.40 -17.42 1.77
CA ARG A 244 17.82 -17.83 1.79
C ARG A 244 18.40 -17.73 0.39
N LEU A 245 19.25 -16.73 0.18
CA LEU A 245 20.00 -16.57 -1.07
C LEU A 245 21.37 -17.25 -0.98
N ASP A 246 21.81 -17.83 -2.09
CA ASP A 246 23.17 -18.34 -2.23
C ASP A 246 24.15 -17.14 -2.28
N PRO A 247 25.35 -17.25 -1.68
CA PRO A 247 26.34 -16.16 -1.66
C PRO A 247 26.73 -15.64 -3.06
N GLY A 248 26.56 -16.43 -4.12
CA GLY A 248 26.84 -16.02 -5.50
C GLY A 248 25.76 -15.19 -6.18
N VAL A 249 24.60 -14.97 -5.53
CA VAL A 249 23.47 -14.23 -6.14
C VAL A 249 23.71 -12.73 -6.06
N SER A 250 23.87 -12.06 -7.22
CA SER A 250 23.83 -10.60 -7.33
C SER A 250 22.46 -10.12 -7.76
N LEU A 251 21.80 -9.36 -6.90
CA LEU A 251 20.49 -8.77 -7.18
C LEU A 251 20.59 -7.62 -8.19
N GLU A 252 21.73 -6.93 -8.24
CA GLU A 252 22.02 -5.88 -9.21
C GLU A 252 22.08 -6.42 -10.64
N SER A 253 22.70 -7.59 -10.84
CA SER A 253 22.75 -8.26 -12.13
C SER A 253 21.36 -8.70 -12.62
N VAL A 254 20.55 -9.24 -11.72
CA VAL A 254 19.15 -9.59 -12.00
C VAL A 254 18.34 -8.34 -12.33
N ALA A 255 18.51 -7.27 -11.56
CA ALA A 255 17.83 -5.99 -11.78
C ALA A 255 18.19 -5.34 -13.12
N ALA A 256 19.46 -5.43 -13.53
CA ALA A 256 19.93 -4.96 -14.84
C ALA A 256 19.26 -5.73 -15.98
N SER A 257 19.03 -7.03 -15.80
CA SER A 257 18.39 -7.90 -16.81
C SER A 257 16.86 -7.79 -16.83
N ALA A 258 16.25 -7.18 -15.81
CA ALA A 258 14.81 -7.06 -15.62
C ALA A 258 14.27 -5.68 -16.08
N GLU A 259 14.75 -5.17 -17.22
CA GLU A 259 14.29 -3.88 -17.75
C GLU A 259 12.78 -3.87 -18.03
N GLY A 260 12.11 -2.80 -17.62
CA GLY A 260 10.65 -2.64 -17.76
C GLY A 260 9.82 -3.40 -16.72
N PHE A 261 10.43 -4.18 -15.82
CA PHE A 261 9.68 -4.96 -14.83
C PHE A 261 9.10 -4.05 -13.74
N THR A 262 7.85 -4.28 -13.39
CA THR A 262 7.20 -3.64 -12.23
C THR A 262 7.54 -4.38 -10.94
N GLY A 263 7.20 -3.81 -9.79
CA GLY A 263 7.37 -4.52 -8.50
C GLY A 263 6.57 -5.83 -8.44
N SER A 264 5.40 -5.88 -9.07
CA SER A 264 4.62 -7.11 -9.22
C SER A 264 5.32 -8.15 -10.09
N ASP A 265 5.99 -7.75 -11.17
CA ASP A 265 6.72 -8.66 -12.05
C ASP A 265 7.97 -9.22 -11.36
N LEU A 266 8.70 -8.37 -10.63
CA LEU A 266 9.84 -8.81 -9.81
C LEU A 266 9.41 -9.81 -8.73
N ARG A 267 8.23 -9.61 -8.12
CA ARG A 267 7.67 -10.59 -7.17
C ARG A 267 7.36 -11.92 -7.85
N ARG A 268 6.77 -11.90 -9.05
CA ARG A 268 6.51 -13.12 -9.84
C ARG A 268 7.82 -13.83 -10.22
N LEU A 269 8.84 -13.08 -10.60
CA LEU A 269 10.19 -13.60 -10.89
C LEU A 269 10.78 -14.30 -9.65
N ALA A 270 10.76 -13.64 -8.49
CA ALA A 270 11.23 -14.21 -7.23
C ALA A 270 10.46 -15.49 -6.85
N THR A 271 9.13 -15.47 -6.91
CA THR A 271 8.30 -16.65 -6.64
C THR A 271 8.60 -17.81 -7.60
N ALA A 272 8.79 -17.53 -8.89
CA ALA A 272 9.17 -18.55 -9.86
C ALA A 272 10.56 -19.14 -9.57
N ALA A 273 11.51 -18.33 -9.11
CA ALA A 273 12.84 -18.77 -8.72
C ALA A 273 12.80 -19.69 -7.49
N CYS A 274 12.02 -19.37 -6.46
CA CYS A 274 11.87 -20.18 -5.25
C CYS A 274 11.31 -21.60 -5.52
N MET A 275 10.55 -21.78 -6.61
CA MET A 275 10.02 -23.10 -6.98
C MET A 275 11.07 -24.04 -7.59
N ARG A 276 12.24 -23.52 -7.99
CA ARG A 276 13.27 -24.32 -8.67
C ARG A 276 13.98 -25.32 -7.74
N PRO A 277 14.47 -24.93 -6.55
CA PRO A 277 15.01 -25.89 -5.59
C PRO A 277 14.01 -26.99 -5.19
N VAL A 278 12.73 -26.63 -5.04
CA VAL A 278 11.65 -27.59 -4.73
C VAL A 278 11.52 -28.65 -5.84
N ARG A 279 11.52 -28.22 -7.11
CA ARG A 279 11.45 -29.13 -8.26
C ARG A 279 12.68 -30.03 -8.36
N GLU A 280 13.85 -29.51 -8.06
CA GLU A 280 15.11 -30.26 -8.08
C GLU A 280 15.15 -31.30 -6.96
N PHE A 281 14.71 -30.93 -5.76
CA PHE A 281 14.56 -31.84 -4.62
C PHE A 281 13.61 -33.00 -4.98
N LEU A 282 12.40 -32.71 -5.46
CA LEU A 282 11.42 -33.76 -5.84
C LEU A 282 11.95 -34.70 -6.94
N ARG A 283 12.70 -34.18 -7.92
CA ARG A 283 13.33 -35.00 -8.97
C ARG A 283 14.41 -35.92 -8.41
N SER A 284 15.21 -35.44 -7.47
CA SER A 284 16.26 -36.24 -6.82
C SER A 284 15.67 -37.35 -5.94
N SER A 285 14.63 -37.04 -5.15
CA SER A 285 13.94 -38.01 -4.31
C SER A 285 13.17 -39.06 -5.12
N GLY A 286 12.54 -38.68 -6.23
CA GLY A 286 11.86 -39.61 -7.13
C GLY A 286 12.82 -40.61 -7.83
N ARG A 287 14.03 -40.17 -8.17
CA ARG A 287 15.07 -41.04 -8.73
C ARG A 287 15.63 -42.02 -7.69
N ALA A 288 15.80 -41.58 -6.43
CA ALA A 288 16.24 -42.45 -5.33
C ALA A 288 15.25 -43.58 -5.04
N ALA A 289 13.93 -43.30 -5.13
CA ALA A 289 12.89 -44.32 -4.94
C ALA A 289 12.84 -45.35 -6.09
N SER A 290 13.19 -44.98 -7.33
CA SER A 290 13.24 -45.91 -8.46
C SER A 290 14.50 -46.80 -8.50
N GLY A 291 15.55 -46.45 -7.76
CA GLY A 291 16.83 -47.19 -7.72
C GLY A 291 16.87 -48.36 -6.72
N GLN A 292 15.87 -48.48 -5.84
CA GLN A 292 15.74 -49.59 -4.88
C GLN A 292 14.58 -50.50 -5.28
N ARG A 293 14.69 -51.20 -6.41
CA ARG A 293 13.93 -52.45 -6.61
C ARG A 293 14.84 -53.61 -6.19
N PRO A 294 14.49 -54.42 -5.18
CA PRO A 294 15.29 -55.59 -4.85
C PRO A 294 15.28 -56.57 -6.04
N PRO A 295 16.36 -57.32 -6.27
CA PRO A 295 16.43 -58.28 -7.36
C PRO A 295 15.33 -59.32 -7.16
N ARG A 296 14.57 -59.60 -8.24
CA ARG A 296 13.60 -60.71 -8.27
C ARG A 296 14.39 -62.00 -8.01
N GLN A 297 14.14 -62.65 -6.87
CA GLN A 297 14.59 -64.02 -6.67
C GLN A 297 13.89 -64.89 -7.72
N GLU A 298 14.69 -65.48 -8.61
CA GLU A 298 14.27 -66.58 -9.47
C GLU A 298 13.83 -67.74 -8.57
N ALA A 299 12.52 -67.97 -8.52
CA ALA A 299 11.96 -69.16 -7.90
C ALA A 299 12.34 -70.36 -8.77
N ALA A 300 13.37 -71.09 -8.32
CA ALA A 300 13.76 -72.38 -8.86
C ALA A 300 12.59 -73.36 -8.74
N THR A 301 12.22 -73.92 -9.89
CA THR A 301 11.39 -75.10 -10.08
C THR A 301 11.93 -76.30 -9.31
N LYS A 302 11.05 -77.01 -8.59
CA LYS A 302 11.10 -78.47 -8.46
C LYS A 302 9.68 -79.06 -8.41
N GLU A 303 9.39 -79.85 -9.45
CA GLU A 303 8.61 -81.11 -9.52
C GLU A 303 8.61 -81.90 -8.18
N GLU A 304 7.67 -82.78 -7.81
CA GLU A 304 6.71 -83.63 -8.54
C GLU A 304 5.76 -84.31 -7.52
N ALA A 305 4.45 -84.42 -7.85
CA ALA A 305 3.47 -85.53 -7.68
C ALA A 305 3.41 -86.45 -6.40
N PRO A 306 2.36 -87.30 -6.19
CA PRO A 306 0.96 -87.30 -6.65
C PRO A 306 -0.11 -87.56 -5.55
N LEU A 307 -1.37 -87.55 -5.99
CA LEU A 307 -2.63 -87.87 -5.32
C LEU A 307 -2.67 -89.16 -4.46
N ARG A 308 -3.52 -89.16 -3.43
CA ARG A 308 -4.78 -89.97 -3.28
C ARG A 308 -5.24 -90.06 -1.81
N PRO A 309 -6.46 -90.55 -1.53
CA PRO A 309 -7.64 -90.70 -2.39
C PRO A 309 -8.76 -89.69 -2.05
#